data_AF-E8NHG3-F1
#
_entry.id   AF-E8NHG3-F1
#
_cell.length_a   1.000
_cell.length_b   1.000
_cell.length_c   1.000
_cell.angle_alpha   90.00
_cell.angle_beta   90.00
_cell.angle_gamma   90.00
#
_symmetry.space_group_name_H-M   'P 1'
#
loop_
_entity.id
_entity.type
_entity.pdbx_description
1 polymer ?
#
loop_
_entity_poly.entity_id
_entity_poly.type
_entity_poly.pdbx_seq_one_letter_code
_entity_poly.pdbx_strand_id
1 'polypeptide(L)'
;MGCCNSKETKQPKAVEERQPKAPSAKAISDTVSAEEEPKIEFRVASAVEDLRTERISAICAHSRACPFRYNACAVVGGEVKSYFNGGIIFSVVKEGSWYLYNDSLDYEGHVDLRCGPGSSVTAGQRTKLEEVEDGWACAHAIVYPLETLHLVSGTITGYRPHHYQALNA
;
A
#
# COMPACT_ATOMS: atom_id res chain seq x y z
N MET A 1 56.72 -9.02 5.79
CA MET A 1 57.51 -7.95 5.16
C MET A 1 56.88 -7.62 3.82
N GLY A 2 56.60 -6.35 3.54
CA GLY A 2 56.11 -5.90 2.23
C GLY A 2 55.05 -4.81 2.32
N CYS A 3 55.46 -3.64 2.79
CA CYS A 3 54.67 -2.43 2.93
C CYS A 3 54.39 -1.80 1.55
N CYS A 4 53.16 -1.38 1.27
CA CYS A 4 52.87 -0.36 0.27
C CYS A 4 52.04 0.75 0.91
N ASN A 5 52.75 1.68 1.56
CA ASN A 5 52.30 3.05 1.79
C ASN A 5 52.95 3.92 0.70
N SER A 6 52.18 4.79 0.07
CA SER A 6 52.71 6.00 -0.57
C SER A 6 51.75 7.15 -0.34
N LYS A 7 52.32 8.19 0.25
CA LYS A 7 51.73 9.43 0.77
C LYS A 7 51.67 10.52 -0.31
N GLU A 8 50.67 11.41 -0.15
CA GLU A 8 50.68 12.89 -0.25
C GLU A 8 51.37 13.54 -1.49
N THR A 9 50.91 14.63 -2.10
CA THR A 9 50.48 15.92 -1.52
C THR A 9 50.14 16.89 -2.67
N LYS A 10 49.31 17.91 -2.36
CA LYS A 10 49.29 19.30 -2.86
C LYS A 10 48.02 19.76 -3.59
N GLN A 11 47.20 20.47 -2.81
CA GLN A 11 46.40 21.61 -3.25
C GLN A 11 47.31 22.75 -3.75
N PRO A 12 46.76 23.70 -4.53
CA PRO A 12 46.72 25.07 -3.99
C PRO A 12 45.46 25.91 -4.31
N LYS A 13 45.06 26.68 -3.27
CA LYS A 13 44.60 28.08 -3.20
C LYS A 13 43.42 28.62 -4.05
N ALA A 14 42.34 28.89 -3.32
CA ALA A 14 41.64 30.18 -3.14
C ALA A 14 41.67 31.27 -4.24
N VAL A 15 40.48 31.63 -4.73
CA VAL A 15 40.10 32.93 -5.31
C VAL A 15 38.64 33.18 -4.85
N GLU A 16 38.45 33.94 -3.77
CA GLU A 16 37.98 35.34 -3.73
C GLU A 16 36.51 35.55 -4.16
N GLU A 17 35.69 35.94 -3.17
CA GLU A 17 34.31 36.44 -3.28
C GLU A 17 34.14 37.50 -4.37
N ARG A 18 33.07 37.43 -5.17
CA ARG A 18 32.25 38.60 -5.59
C ARG A 18 30.81 38.19 -5.91
N GLN A 19 29.89 38.46 -4.97
CA GLN A 19 28.55 38.93 -5.36
C GLN A 19 28.69 40.35 -5.92
N PRO A 20 27.89 40.77 -6.91
CA PRO A 20 26.94 41.83 -6.55
C PRO A 20 25.61 41.87 -7.32
N LYS A 21 24.58 42.19 -6.53
CA LYS A 21 23.52 43.19 -6.76
C LYS A 21 22.35 42.84 -7.69
N ALA A 22 21.25 42.47 -7.03
CA ALA A 22 19.88 42.66 -7.50
C ALA A 22 19.61 44.15 -7.84
N PRO A 23 18.90 44.46 -8.93
CA PRO A 23 18.49 45.82 -9.24
C PRO A 23 17.33 46.26 -8.34
N SER A 24 17.57 47.34 -7.61
CA SER A 24 16.59 48.13 -6.87
C SER A 24 15.51 48.65 -7.83
N ALA A 25 14.28 48.16 -7.66
CA ALA A 25 13.10 48.72 -8.30
C ALA A 25 12.55 49.86 -7.42
N LYS A 26 12.51 51.05 -8.01
CA LYS A 26 11.96 52.28 -7.44
C LYS A 26 10.54 52.06 -6.92
N ALA A 27 10.31 52.45 -5.67
CA ALA A 27 8.97 52.66 -5.12
C ALA A 27 8.31 53.83 -5.86
N ILE A 28 7.23 53.54 -6.57
CA ILE A 28 6.22 54.53 -6.96
C ILE A 28 5.05 54.28 -6.02
N SER A 29 4.91 55.18 -5.07
CA SER A 29 3.70 55.42 -4.30
C SER A 29 2.59 55.84 -5.25
N ASP A 30 1.41 55.24 -5.14
CA ASP A 30 0.14 55.97 -5.25
C ASP A 30 -1.00 55.14 -4.64
N THR A 31 -1.42 55.61 -3.46
CA THR A 31 -2.82 55.78 -3.03
C THR A 31 -3.78 54.61 -3.27
N VAL A 32 -3.91 53.72 -2.29
CA VAL A 32 -5.09 52.83 -2.16
C VAL A 32 -6.17 53.60 -1.40
N SER A 33 -7.17 54.08 -2.14
CA SER A 33 -8.49 54.42 -1.58
C SER A 33 -9.20 53.12 -1.22
N ALA A 34 -9.79 53.12 -0.04
CA ALA A 34 -10.48 52.00 0.58
C ALA A 34 -11.69 51.54 -0.24
N GLU A 35 -11.68 50.28 -0.72
CA GLU A 35 -12.88 49.51 -1.09
C GLU A 35 -12.69 48.01 -0.80
N GLU A 36 -13.51 47.48 0.12
CA GLU A 36 -14.06 46.11 0.16
C GLU A 36 -13.11 44.87 0.19
N GLU A 37 -12.41 44.65 1.31
CA GLU A 37 -11.76 43.36 1.61
C GLU A 37 -12.55 42.56 2.67
N PRO A 38 -13.57 41.78 2.27
CA PRO A 38 -13.71 40.46 2.90
C PRO A 38 -14.20 39.35 1.96
N LYS A 39 -14.52 39.65 0.68
CA LYS A 39 -15.24 38.71 -0.19
C LYS A 39 -14.35 37.81 -1.03
N ILE A 40 -13.14 38.28 -1.38
CA ILE A 40 -12.20 37.52 -2.21
C ILE A 40 -11.52 36.44 -1.37
N GLU A 41 -11.01 36.78 -0.19
CA GLU A 41 -10.37 35.82 0.71
C GLU A 41 -11.31 34.70 1.16
N PHE A 42 -12.57 35.03 1.47
CA PHE A 42 -13.57 34.04 1.83
C PHE A 42 -13.91 33.09 0.68
N ARG A 43 -14.02 33.61 -0.56
CA ARG A 43 -14.26 32.77 -1.75
C ARG A 43 -13.06 31.89 -2.08
N VAL A 44 -11.84 32.41 -1.90
CA VAL A 44 -10.61 31.63 -2.10
C VAL A 44 -10.50 30.54 -1.03
N ALA A 45 -10.74 30.85 0.25
CA ALA A 45 -10.74 29.87 1.32
C ALA A 45 -11.81 28.78 1.13
N SER A 46 -13.03 29.17 0.73
CA SER A 46 -14.12 28.24 0.40
C SER A 46 -13.75 27.33 -0.78
N ALA A 47 -13.25 27.88 -1.89
CA ALA A 47 -12.86 27.09 -3.04
C ALA A 47 -11.68 26.14 -2.75
N VAL A 48 -10.74 26.55 -1.89
CA VAL A 48 -9.64 25.70 -1.44
C VAL A 48 -10.14 24.53 -0.58
N GLU A 49 -11.14 24.76 0.27
CA GLU A 49 -11.74 23.70 1.09
C GLU A 49 -12.54 22.69 0.26
N ASP A 50 -13.26 23.16 -0.76
CA ASP A 50 -13.98 22.30 -1.70
C ASP A 50 -13.01 21.36 -2.45
N LEU A 51 -11.92 21.90 -3.00
CA LEU A 51 -10.89 21.11 -3.68
C LEU A 51 -10.19 20.11 -2.73
N ARG A 52 -9.97 20.49 -1.47
CA ARG A 52 -9.41 19.60 -0.45
C ARG A 52 -10.36 18.44 -0.17
N THR A 53 -11.65 18.73 -0.02
CA THR A 53 -12.70 17.74 0.24
C THR A 53 -12.84 16.76 -0.92
N GLU A 54 -12.89 17.27 -2.15
CA GLU A 54 -12.92 16.45 -3.36
C GLU A 54 -11.69 15.55 -3.47
N ARG A 55 -10.49 16.09 -3.21
CA ARG A 55 -9.25 15.31 -3.23
C ARG A 55 -9.25 14.22 -2.16
N ILE A 56 -9.69 14.51 -0.94
CA ILE A 56 -9.78 13.51 0.14
C ILE A 56 -10.77 12.41 -0.26
N SER A 57 -11.94 12.79 -0.78
CA SER A 57 -12.95 11.85 -1.26
C SER A 57 -12.40 10.94 -2.36
N ALA A 58 -11.68 11.50 -3.33
CA ALA A 58 -11.06 10.75 -4.41
C ALA A 58 -9.97 9.79 -3.92
N ILE A 59 -9.11 10.23 -2.99
CA ILE A 59 -8.09 9.36 -2.37
C ILE A 59 -8.76 8.21 -1.62
N CYS A 60 -9.76 8.49 -0.79
CA CYS A 60 -10.48 7.46 -0.05
C CYS A 60 -11.22 6.49 -0.98
N ALA A 61 -11.83 6.97 -2.07
CA ALA A 61 -12.46 6.12 -3.07
C ALA A 61 -11.44 5.22 -3.77
N HIS A 62 -10.29 5.78 -4.15
CA HIS A 62 -9.20 5.04 -4.77
C HIS A 62 -8.63 3.97 -3.83
N SER A 63 -8.32 4.31 -2.58
CA SER A 63 -7.80 3.35 -1.59
C SER A 63 -8.80 2.23 -1.25
N ARG A 64 -10.11 2.48 -1.37
CA ARG A 64 -11.14 1.43 -1.24
C ARG A 64 -11.19 0.53 -2.46
N ALA A 65 -10.98 1.06 -3.67
CA ALA A 65 -11.00 0.31 -4.92
C ALA A 65 -9.72 -0.52 -5.13
N CYS A 66 -8.57 0.03 -4.70
CA CYS A 66 -7.25 -0.59 -4.80
C CYS A 66 -6.53 -0.48 -3.44
N PRO A 67 -6.76 -1.43 -2.51
CA PRO A 67 -6.12 -1.38 -1.19
C PRO A 67 -4.63 -1.77 -1.23
N PHE A 68 -4.10 -2.15 -2.39
CA PHE A 68 -2.72 -2.62 -2.57
C PHE A 68 -1.72 -1.46 -2.66
N ARG A 69 -0.58 -1.59 -1.99
CA ARG A 69 0.53 -0.65 -2.07
C ARG A 69 1.34 -0.83 -3.35
N TYR A 70 1.58 -2.07 -3.77
CA TYR A 70 2.52 -2.37 -4.86
C TYR A 70 1.86 -2.72 -6.21
N ASN A 71 0.53 -2.68 -6.30
CA ASN A 71 -0.25 -2.91 -7.52
C ASN A 71 0.22 -4.13 -8.36
N ALA A 72 0.66 -5.20 -7.69
CA ALA A 72 1.19 -6.41 -8.32
C ALA A 72 0.20 -7.59 -8.30
N CYS A 73 -1.02 -7.36 -7.79
CA CYS A 73 -2.04 -8.40 -7.78
C CYS A 73 -2.43 -8.76 -9.22
N ALA A 74 -2.27 -10.04 -9.59
CA ALA A 74 -2.56 -10.54 -10.93
C ALA A 74 -4.07 -10.70 -11.19
N VAL A 75 -4.90 -10.65 -10.14
CA VAL A 75 -6.35 -10.81 -10.24
C VAL A 75 -7.01 -9.44 -10.28
N VAL A 76 -7.62 -9.13 -11.43
CA VAL A 76 -8.40 -7.90 -11.63
C VAL A 76 -9.87 -8.15 -11.31
N GLY A 77 -10.42 -7.31 -10.44
CA GLY A 77 -11.80 -7.40 -9.94
C GLY A 77 -11.98 -8.45 -8.85
N GLY A 78 -13.23 -8.64 -8.43
CA GLY A 78 -13.58 -9.47 -7.28
C GLY A 78 -13.66 -8.68 -5.97
N GLU A 79 -14.10 -9.36 -4.91
CA GLU A 79 -14.16 -8.79 -3.57
C GLU A 79 -12.81 -8.94 -2.88
N VAL A 80 -12.20 -7.82 -2.47
CA VAL A 80 -10.91 -7.78 -1.80
C VAL A 80 -11.12 -7.57 -0.30
N LYS A 81 -10.50 -8.41 0.53
CA LYS A 81 -10.50 -8.29 1.99
C LYS A 81 -9.10 -8.52 2.54
N SER A 82 -8.75 -7.83 3.62
CA SER A 82 -7.51 -8.14 4.35
C SER A 82 -7.65 -9.52 4.99
N TYR A 83 -6.67 -10.40 4.78
CA TYR A 83 -6.65 -11.74 5.37
C TYR A 83 -6.22 -11.72 6.83
N PHE A 84 -5.18 -10.93 7.14
CA PHE A 84 -4.71 -10.67 8.49
C PHE A 84 -5.02 -9.25 8.94
N ASN A 85 -4.94 -8.99 10.24
CA ASN A 85 -4.96 -7.62 10.72
C ASN A 85 -3.68 -6.89 10.26
N GLY A 86 -3.80 -5.66 9.77
CA GLY A 86 -2.66 -4.86 9.28
C GLY A 86 -2.48 -4.80 7.76
N GLY A 87 -3.31 -5.47 6.96
CA GLY A 87 -3.42 -5.17 5.52
C GLY A 87 -2.21 -5.56 4.66
N ILE A 88 -1.49 -6.63 5.02
CA ILE A 88 -0.31 -7.07 4.26
C ILE A 88 -0.67 -8.19 3.28
N ILE A 89 -1.55 -9.12 3.68
CA ILE A 89 -2.04 -10.20 2.81
C ILE A 89 -3.52 -9.99 2.62
N PHE A 90 -3.97 -10.09 1.38
CA PHE A 90 -5.35 -9.88 0.97
C PHE A 90 -5.92 -11.17 0.39
N SER A 91 -7.17 -11.50 0.73
CA SER A 91 -7.97 -12.40 -0.07
C SER A 91 -8.69 -11.65 -1.18
N VAL A 92 -8.72 -12.25 -2.37
CA VAL A 92 -9.50 -11.78 -3.51
C VAL A 92 -10.45 -12.89 -3.92
N VAL A 93 -11.76 -12.64 -3.82
CA VAL A 93 -12.80 -13.62 -4.18
C VAL A 93 -13.41 -13.20 -5.51
N LYS A 94 -13.27 -14.05 -6.53
CA LYS A 94 -13.77 -13.82 -7.87
C LYS A 94 -14.31 -15.11 -8.46
N GLU A 95 -15.58 -15.09 -8.90
CA GLU A 95 -16.20 -16.19 -9.65
C GLU A 95 -16.06 -17.56 -8.97
N GLY A 96 -16.23 -17.61 -7.64
CA GLY A 96 -16.09 -18.85 -6.86
C GLY A 96 -14.64 -19.28 -6.60
N SER A 97 -13.65 -18.51 -7.06
CA SER A 97 -12.23 -18.74 -6.78
C SER A 97 -11.72 -17.76 -5.73
N TRP A 98 -10.89 -18.27 -4.83
CA TRP A 98 -10.23 -17.53 -3.77
C TRP A 98 -8.75 -17.44 -4.07
N TYR A 99 -8.25 -16.21 -4.10
CA TYR A 99 -6.84 -15.92 -4.30
C TYR A 99 -6.27 -15.21 -3.08
N LEU A 100 -4.98 -15.38 -2.87
CA LEU A 100 -4.20 -14.63 -1.89
C LEU A 100 -3.26 -13.72 -2.65
N TYR A 101 -3.17 -12.46 -2.23
CA TYR A 101 -2.15 -11.53 -2.70
C TYR A 101 -1.34 -11.02 -1.51
N ASN A 102 -0.01 -11.16 -1.60
CA ASN A 102 0.91 -10.66 -0.59
C ASN A 102 1.48 -9.32 -1.02
N ASP A 103 1.04 -8.25 -0.37
CA ASP A 103 1.45 -6.88 -0.63
C ASP A 103 2.66 -6.47 0.23
N SER A 104 3.62 -7.37 0.42
CA SER A 104 4.93 -7.09 1.04
C SER A 104 6.08 -7.36 0.08
N LEU A 105 7.27 -6.86 0.45
CA LEU A 105 8.52 -7.06 -0.30
C LEU A 105 9.44 -8.12 0.34
N ASP A 106 9.20 -8.44 1.61
CA ASP A 106 10.17 -9.07 2.50
C ASP A 106 9.57 -10.14 3.43
N TYR A 107 8.25 -10.36 3.40
CA TYR A 107 7.59 -11.37 4.21
C TYR A 107 6.87 -12.40 3.34
N GLU A 108 6.94 -13.66 3.73
CA GLU A 108 6.05 -14.70 3.22
C GLU A 108 4.84 -14.87 4.13
N GLY A 109 3.69 -15.18 3.53
CA GLY A 109 2.43 -15.40 4.22
C GLY A 109 2.11 -16.87 4.35
N HIS A 110 2.00 -17.37 5.57
CA HIS A 110 1.49 -18.72 5.84
C HIS A 110 -0.01 -18.61 6.12
N VAL A 111 -0.82 -19.17 5.25
CA VAL A 111 -2.26 -19.00 5.26
C VAL A 111 -2.98 -20.33 5.37
N ASP A 112 -3.86 -20.39 6.36
CA ASP A 112 -4.76 -21.51 6.62
C ASP A 112 -6.21 -21.02 6.50
N LEU A 113 -6.97 -21.62 5.58
CA LEU A 113 -8.39 -21.37 5.39
C LEU A 113 -9.20 -22.62 5.74
N ARG A 114 -10.04 -22.53 6.77
CA ARG A 114 -10.98 -23.60 7.11
C ARG A 114 -12.30 -23.40 6.38
N CYS A 115 -12.67 -24.36 5.53
CA CYS A 115 -13.93 -24.45 4.82
C CYS A 115 -14.90 -25.34 5.64
N GLY A 116 -16.12 -24.85 5.85
CA GLY A 116 -17.13 -25.49 6.67
C GLY A 116 -17.75 -26.74 6.04
N PRO A 117 -18.45 -27.57 6.84
CA PRO A 117 -19.09 -28.78 6.35
C PRO A 117 -20.05 -28.50 5.18
N GLY A 118 -20.03 -29.39 4.18
CA GLY A 118 -20.79 -29.23 2.94
C GLY A 118 -20.15 -28.29 1.91
N SER A 119 -18.97 -27.72 2.18
CA SER A 119 -18.19 -27.03 1.16
C SER A 119 -17.66 -28.02 0.13
N SER A 120 -17.68 -27.65 -1.14
CA SER A 120 -17.08 -28.42 -2.24
C SER A 120 -16.01 -27.54 -2.88
N VAL A 121 -14.75 -27.84 -2.56
CA VAL A 121 -13.60 -27.02 -2.97
C VAL A 121 -12.52 -27.86 -3.63
N THR A 122 -11.85 -27.26 -4.60
CA THR A 122 -10.64 -27.80 -5.25
C THR A 122 -9.46 -26.91 -4.90
N ALA A 123 -8.36 -27.51 -4.47
CA ALA A 123 -7.13 -26.80 -4.15
C ALA A 123 -6.49 -26.17 -5.40
N GLY A 124 -5.89 -25.00 -5.23
CA GLY A 124 -4.95 -24.47 -6.21
C GLY A 124 -3.64 -25.26 -6.23
N GLN A 125 -2.81 -25.02 -7.24
CA GLN A 125 -1.61 -25.83 -7.53
C GLN A 125 -0.61 -25.90 -6.37
N ARG A 126 -0.48 -24.82 -5.59
CA ARG A 126 0.43 -24.73 -4.43
C ARG A 126 -0.31 -24.69 -3.10
N THR A 127 -1.54 -25.19 -3.10
CA THR A 127 -2.36 -25.29 -1.90
C THR A 127 -2.49 -26.75 -1.52
N LYS A 128 -2.21 -27.06 -0.26
CA LYS A 128 -2.48 -28.36 0.31
C LYS A 128 -3.87 -28.32 0.94
N LEU A 129 -4.75 -29.22 0.54
CA LEU A 129 -6.08 -29.36 1.12
C LEU A 129 -6.13 -30.63 1.96
N GLU A 130 -6.57 -30.50 3.21
CA GLU A 130 -6.70 -31.60 4.15
C GLU A 130 -8.13 -31.63 4.70
N GLU A 131 -8.71 -32.82 4.82
CA GLU A 131 -9.95 -32.99 5.59
C GLU A 131 -9.61 -33.02 7.08
N VAL A 132 -10.38 -32.25 7.86
CA VAL A 132 -10.27 -32.13 9.31
C VAL A 132 -11.52 -32.74 9.94
N GLU A 133 -11.47 -33.01 11.25
CA GLU A 133 -12.61 -33.52 12.03
C GLU A 133 -13.92 -32.74 11.77
N ASP A 134 -15.05 -33.43 11.92
CA ASP A 134 -16.41 -32.91 11.75
C ASP A 134 -16.76 -32.42 10.33
N GLY A 135 -16.06 -32.90 9.29
CA GLY A 135 -16.37 -32.61 7.89
C GLY A 135 -15.89 -31.24 7.42
N TRP A 136 -14.98 -30.62 8.16
CA TRP A 136 -14.27 -29.41 7.73
C TRP A 136 -13.15 -29.78 6.75
N ALA A 137 -12.80 -28.84 5.86
CA ALA A 137 -11.57 -28.94 5.07
C ALA A 137 -10.67 -27.75 5.38
N CYS A 138 -9.36 -27.95 5.45
CA CYS A 138 -8.37 -26.90 5.68
C CYS A 138 -7.44 -26.78 4.48
N ALA A 139 -7.38 -25.59 3.90
CA ALA A 139 -6.50 -25.24 2.80
C ALA A 139 -5.29 -24.48 3.34
N HIS A 140 -4.10 -25.03 3.12
CA HIS A 140 -2.82 -24.49 3.56
C HIS A 140 -2.02 -23.98 2.35
N ALA A 141 -1.50 -22.76 2.44
CA ALA A 141 -0.65 -22.19 1.39
C ALA A 141 0.41 -21.25 1.97
N ILE A 142 1.54 -21.15 1.25
CA ILE A 142 2.55 -20.12 1.47
C ILE A 142 2.51 -19.16 0.27
N VAL A 143 2.34 -17.87 0.53
CA VAL A 143 2.33 -16.81 -0.50
C VAL A 143 3.53 -15.89 -0.34
N TYR A 144 4.37 -15.81 -1.37
CA TYR A 144 5.61 -15.04 -1.35
C TYR A 144 5.40 -13.54 -1.59
N PRO A 145 6.39 -12.67 -1.31
CA PRO A 145 6.32 -11.24 -1.61
C PRO A 145 5.82 -10.94 -3.03
N LEU A 146 4.90 -9.98 -3.15
CA LEU A 146 4.24 -9.54 -4.38
C LEU A 146 3.52 -10.63 -5.19
N GLU A 147 3.34 -11.80 -4.61
CA GLU A 147 2.78 -12.94 -5.30
C GLU A 147 1.24 -12.96 -5.21
N THR A 148 0.61 -13.40 -6.29
CA THR A 148 -0.80 -13.81 -6.28
C THR A 148 -0.90 -15.33 -6.39
N LEU A 149 -1.47 -15.98 -5.39
CA LEU A 149 -1.62 -17.43 -5.31
C LEU A 149 -3.10 -17.82 -5.38
N HIS A 150 -3.44 -18.79 -6.23
CA HIS A 150 -4.77 -19.41 -6.23
C HIS A 150 -4.86 -20.38 -5.05
N LEU A 151 -5.77 -20.12 -4.10
CA LEU A 151 -5.92 -20.90 -2.88
C LEU A 151 -6.90 -22.06 -3.11
N VAL A 152 -8.17 -21.74 -3.36
CA VAL A 152 -9.22 -22.74 -3.60
C VAL A 152 -10.24 -22.20 -4.58
N SER A 153 -10.96 -23.11 -5.24
CA SER A 153 -12.12 -22.79 -6.07
C SER A 153 -13.29 -23.70 -5.71
N GLY A 154 -14.52 -23.20 -5.85
CA GLY A 154 -15.74 -23.95 -5.62
C GLY A 154 -16.74 -23.22 -4.72
N THR A 155 -17.56 -23.99 -4.01
CA THR A 155 -18.63 -23.44 -3.16
C THR A 155 -18.26 -23.63 -1.69
N ILE A 156 -18.16 -22.52 -0.96
CA ILE A 156 -17.85 -22.49 0.47
C ILE A 156 -19.13 -22.12 1.23
N THR A 157 -19.63 -23.04 2.06
CA THR A 157 -20.87 -22.86 2.85
C THR A 157 -20.64 -22.09 4.16
N GLY A 158 -19.38 -21.99 4.59
CA GLY A 158 -18.92 -21.18 5.72
C GLY A 158 -17.39 -21.24 5.79
N TYR A 159 -16.74 -20.22 6.33
CA TYR A 159 -15.28 -20.23 6.45
C TYR A 159 -14.78 -19.54 7.71
N ARG A 160 -13.59 -19.94 8.14
CA ARG A 160 -12.83 -19.26 9.18
C ARG A 160 -11.38 -19.11 8.70
N PRO A 161 -10.84 -17.89 8.59
CA PRO A 161 -9.39 -17.74 8.51
C PRO A 161 -8.82 -18.28 9.82
N HIS A 162 -7.95 -19.27 9.75
CA HIS A 162 -7.34 -19.83 10.95
C HIS A 162 -6.28 -18.82 11.42
N HIS A 163 -6.63 -18.05 12.44
CA HIS A 163 -5.73 -17.10 13.06
C HIS A 163 -4.76 -17.91 13.95
N TYR A 164 -3.49 -17.97 13.58
CA TYR A 164 -2.46 -18.44 14.49
C TYR A 164 -2.41 -17.45 15.67
N GLN A 165 -3.03 -17.79 16.81
CA GLN A 165 -2.62 -17.20 18.07
C GLN A 165 -1.25 -17.79 18.37
N ALA A 166 -0.21 -16.97 18.28
CA ALA A 166 1.08 -17.35 18.84
C ALA A 166 0.85 -17.67 20.32
N LEU A 167 0.96 -18.96 20.68
CA LEU A 167 1.10 -19.38 22.05
C LEU A 167 2.42 -18.79 22.55
N ASN A 168 2.33 -17.79 23.43
CA ASN A 168 3.48 -17.34 24.19
C ASN A 168 3.97 -18.52 25.04
N ALA A 169 5.18 -18.99 24.76
CA ALA A 169 5.95 -19.89 25.62
C ALA A 169 6.46 -19.14 26.85
#